data_AF-A0A1H8ESC8-F1
#
_entry.id   AF-A0A1H8ESC8-F1
#
_cell.length_a   1.000
_cell.length_b   1.000
_cell.length_c   1.000
_cell.angle_alpha   90.00
_cell.angle_beta   90.00
_cell.angle_gamma   90.00
#
_symmetry.space_group_name_H-M   'P 1'
#
loop_
_entity.id
_entity.type
_entity.pdbx_description
1 polymer ?
#
loop_
_entity_poly.entity_id
_entity_poly.type
_entity_poly.pdbx_seq_one_letter_code
_entity_poly.pdbx_strand_id
1 'polypeptide(L)' 'MRDKKDNATFDLPGFSPAAPLEPEAKRPPAPRARRAQLKQEQLELLDPTDASGLPVWVRDESLDLTGLPVWAPN' A
#
# COMPACT_ATOMS: atom_id res chain seq x y z
N MET A 1 13.41 -13.18 -34.36
CA MET A 1 13.26 -12.11 -33.34
C MET A 1 13.27 -10.74 -33.99
N ARG A 2 12.09 -10.12 -34.06
CA ARG A 2 11.88 -8.70 -33.80
C ARG A 2 10.37 -8.55 -33.70
N ASP A 3 9.86 -8.70 -32.48
CA ASP A 3 8.49 -8.32 -32.18
C ASP A 3 8.42 -6.82 -32.38
N LYS A 4 7.77 -6.42 -33.48
CA LYS A 4 7.64 -5.04 -33.90
C LYS A 4 6.48 -4.49 -33.10
N LYS A 5 6.76 -4.19 -31.83
CA LYS A 5 5.83 -3.61 -30.87
C LYS A 5 5.16 -2.41 -31.53
N ASP A 6 3.88 -2.55 -31.84
CA ASP A 6 3.05 -1.52 -32.43
C ASP A 6 2.97 -0.33 -31.47
N ASN A 7 3.83 0.66 -31.69
CA ASN A 7 3.68 1.97 -31.07
C ASN A 7 2.59 2.71 -31.83
N ALA A 8 1.33 2.37 -31.53
CA ALA A 8 0.16 3.10 -32.01
C ALA A 8 0.11 4.48 -31.32
N THR A 9 0.99 5.38 -31.73
CA THR A 9 0.82 6.81 -31.50
C THR A 9 -0.30 7.26 -32.42
N PHE A 10 -1.51 7.43 -31.87
CA PHE A 10 -2.62 8.03 -32.59
C PHE A 10 -2.35 9.52 -32.74
N ASP A 11 -1.92 9.94 -33.94
CA ASP A 11 -1.82 11.35 -34.29
C ASP A 11 -3.23 11.91 -34.57
N LEU A 12 -3.75 12.68 -33.61
CA LEU A 12 -5.06 13.33 -33.74
C LEU A 12 -4.93 14.56 -34.66
N PRO A 13 -5.83 14.73 -35.66
CA PRO A 13 -5.79 15.90 -36.53
C PRO A 13 -5.98 17.18 -35.71
N GLY A 14 -4.97 18.06 -35.73
CA GLY A 14 -4.94 19.31 -34.95
C GLY A 14 -4.17 19.25 -33.63
N PHE A 15 -3.61 18.09 -33.26
CA PHE A 15 -2.79 17.94 -32.05
C PHE A 15 -1.33 17.66 -32.43
N SER A 16 -0.49 18.70 -32.41
CA SER A 16 0.96 18.53 -32.53
C SER A 16 1.56 18.09 -31.19
N PRO A 17 2.71 17.39 -31.19
CA PRO A 17 3.42 17.05 -29.96
C PRO A 17 3.69 18.31 -29.13
N ALA A 18 3.46 18.25 -27.82
CA ALA A 18 3.76 19.36 -26.93
C ALA A 18 5.27 19.67 -26.97
N ALA A 19 5.62 20.95 -27.03
CA ALA A 19 7.01 21.37 -26.91
C ALA A 19 7.57 20.92 -25.55
N PRO A 20 8.85 20.49 -25.48
CA PRO A 20 9.49 20.15 -24.23
C PRO A 20 9.34 21.30 -23.22
N LEU A 21 8.81 21.00 -22.03
CA LEU A 21 8.68 22.00 -20.96
C LEU A 21 10.06 22.43 -20.49
N GLU A 22 10.34 23.73 -20.56
CA GLU A 22 11.56 24.27 -19.96
C GLU A 22 11.48 24.15 -18.43
N PRO A 23 12.59 23.77 -17.76
CA PRO A 23 12.61 23.65 -16.32
C PRO A 23 12.36 25.02 -15.68
N GLU A 24 11.22 25.17 -15.01
CA GLU A 24 10.89 26.39 -14.28
C GLU A 24 11.94 26.64 -13.18
N ALA A 25 12.44 27.87 -13.09
CA ALA A 25 13.38 28.27 -12.06
C ALA A 25 12.76 28.02 -10.67
N LYS A 26 13.25 27.01 -9.95
CA LYS A 26 12.76 26.64 -8.62
C LYS A 26 12.93 27.83 -7.67
N ARG A 27 11.83 28.55 -7.43
CA ARG A 27 11.79 29.56 -6.37
C ARG A 27 11.94 28.85 -5.02
N PRO A 28 12.71 29.40 -4.07
CA PRO A 28 12.83 28.81 -2.76
C PRO A 28 11.44 28.71 -2.11
N PRO A 29 11.09 27.57 -1.51
CA PRO A 29 9.80 27.41 -0.85
C PRO A 29 9.68 28.42 0.29
N ALA A 30 8.49 29.00 0.45
CA ALA A 30 8.21 29.92 1.55
C ALA A 30 8.50 29.25 2.91
N PRO A 31 8.96 30.02 3.92
CA PRO A 31 9.28 29.47 5.23
C PRO A 31 8.04 28.80 5.84
N ARG A 32 8.16 27.50 6.09
CA ARG A 32 7.08 26.68 6.65
C ARG A 32 6.90 27.03 8.13
N ALA A 33 5.73 27.51 8.51
CA ALA A 33 5.39 27.73 9.91
C ALA A 33 5.51 26.40 10.68
N ARG A 34 6.29 26.38 11.77
CA ARG A 34 6.43 25.22 12.65
C ARG A 34 5.11 25.01 13.39
N ARG A 35 4.25 24.15 12.86
CA ARG A 35 3.07 23.66 13.59
C ARG A 35 3.54 22.69 14.66
N ALA A 36 2.88 22.70 15.82
CA ALA A 36 3.09 21.69 16.84
C ALA A 36 2.91 20.30 16.20
N GLN A 37 3.90 19.42 16.39
CA GLN A 37 3.84 18.07 15.84
C GLN A 37 2.77 17.31 16.61
N LEU A 38 1.81 16.74 15.88
CA LEU A 38 0.86 15.81 16.46
C LEU A 38 1.66 14.64 17.04
N LYS A 39 1.35 14.23 18.28
CA LYS A 39 1.97 13.05 18.88
C LYS A 39 1.57 11.84 18.02
N GLN A 40 2.55 11.24 17.36
CA GLN A 40 2.33 9.98 16.65
C GLN A 40 2.39 8.86 17.67
N GLU A 41 1.33 8.05 17.74
CA GLU A 41 1.30 6.83 18.54
C GLU A 41 1.33 5.64 17.57
N GLN A 42 2.26 4.72 17.79
CA GLN A 42 2.36 3.50 17.01
C GLN A 42 1.35 2.49 17.56
N LEU A 43 0.45 2.01 16.71
CA LEU A 43 -0.46 0.93 17.06
C LEU A 43 0.32 -0.38 17.17
N GLU A 44 -0.14 -1.27 18.05
CA GLU A 44 0.35 -2.64 18.08
C GLU A 44 0.07 -3.33 16.75
N LEU A 45 1.02 -4.17 16.31
CA LEU A 45 0.87 -4.94 15.10
C LEU A 45 -0.24 -5.98 15.31
N LEU A 46 -1.04 -6.21 14.27
CA LEU A 46 -2.08 -7.24 14.29
C LEU A 46 -1.48 -8.62 14.60
N ASP A 47 -2.31 -9.48 15.16
CA ASP A 47 -2.00 -10.89 15.35
C ASP A 47 -1.56 -11.54 14.03
N PRO A 48 -0.71 -12.58 14.07
CA PRO A 48 -0.20 -13.23 12.88
C PRO A 48 -1.34 -13.74 11.99
N THR A 49 -1.34 -13.30 10.74
CA THR A 49 -2.27 -13.74 9.70
C THR A 49 -1.57 -14.57 8.64
N ASP A 50 -2.31 -15.48 8.02
CA ASP A 50 -1.83 -16.25 6.88
C ASP A 50 -1.88 -15.41 5.59
N ALA A 51 -1.51 -16.01 4.45
CA ALA A 51 -1.51 -15.33 3.16
C ALA A 51 -2.91 -14.89 2.67
N SER A 52 -3.99 -15.42 3.27
CA SER A 52 -5.36 -15.02 2.98
C SER A 52 -5.84 -13.84 3.85
N GLY A 53 -5.07 -13.48 4.88
CA GLY A 53 -5.44 -12.47 5.86
C GLY A 53 -6.31 -13.00 7.00
N LEU A 54 -6.47 -14.32 7.12
CA LEU A 54 -7.14 -14.95 8.25
C LEU A 54 -6.16 -15.19 9.40
N PRO A 55 -6.62 -15.22 10.66
CA PRO A 55 -5.77 -15.57 11.79
C PRO A 55 -5.09 -16.92 11.56
N VAL A 56 -3.78 -16.99 11.81
CA VAL A 56 -3.05 -18.26 11.73
C VAL A 56 -3.65 -19.23 12.75
N TRP A 57 -4.06 -20.41 12.27
CA TRP A 57 -4.58 -21.44 13.15
C TRP A 57 -3.42 -22.03 13.99
N VAL A 58 -3.46 -21.79 15.30
CA VAL A 58 -2.50 -22.34 16.25
C VAL A 58 -3.15 -23.52 16.96
N ARG A 59 -2.40 -24.62 17.11
CA ARG A 59 -2.86 -25.76 17.88
C ARG A 59 -2.86 -25.39 19.37
N ASP A 60 -4.05 -25.20 19.92
CA ASP A 60 -4.28 -24.91 21.33
C ASP A 60 -4.75 -26.18 22.04
N GLU A 61 -4.11 -26.54 23.16
CA GLU A 61 -4.47 -27.72 23.96
C GLU A 61 -5.78 -27.53 24.72
N SER A 62 -6.22 -26.28 24.90
CA SER A 62 -7.49 -25.93 25.53
C SER A 62 -8.67 -25.91 24.57
N LEU A 63 -8.41 -26.04 23.26
CA LEU A 63 -9.44 -26.06 22.21
C LEU A 63 -9.54 -27.45 21.57
N ASP A 64 -10.77 -27.85 21.26
CA ASP A 64 -11.03 -29.07 20.51
C ASP A 64 -10.77 -28.88 19.00
N LEU A 65 -11.02 -29.93 18.20
CA LEU A 65 -10.82 -29.90 16.74
C LEU A 65 -11.71 -28.87 16.01
N THR A 66 -12.72 -28.32 16.67
CA THR A 66 -13.61 -27.28 16.13
C THR A 66 -13.17 -25.86 16.53
N GLY A 67 -12.16 -25.75 17.40
CA GLY A 67 -11.74 -24.48 17.99
C GLY A 67 -12.62 -24.02 19.14
N LEU A 68 -13.45 -24.91 19.72
CA LEU A 68 -14.25 -24.62 20.90
C LEU A 68 -13.51 -25.07 22.17
N PRO A 69 -13.73 -24.42 23.32
CA PRO A 69 -13.11 -24.82 24.57
C PRO A 69 -13.42 -26.28 24.92
N VAL A 70 -12.38 -27.06 25.26
CA VAL A 70 -12.55 -28.41 25.80
C VAL A 70 -13.25 -28.30 27.15
N TRP A 71 -14.46 -28.83 27.25
CA TRP A 71 -15.19 -28.82 28.51
C TRP A 71 -14.62 -29.90 29.43
N ALA A 72 -13.80 -29.51 30.40
CA ALA A 72 -13.29 -30.41 31.44
C ALA A 72 -14.23 -30.39 32.67
N PRO A 73 -14.74 -31.53 33.15
CA PRO A 73 -15.32 -31.61 34.48
C PRO A 73 -14.20 -31.42 35.51
N ASN A 74 -14.45 -30.58 36.53
CA ASN A 74 -13.57 -30.36 37.67
C ASN A 74 -13.32 -31.65 38.47
#